data_AF-A0AAN6G3D6-F1
#
_entry.id   AF-A0AAN6G3D6-F1
#
_cell.length_a   1.000
_cell.length_b   1.000
_cell.length_c   1.000
_cell.angle_alpha   90.00
_cell.angle_beta   90.00
_cell.angle_gamma   90.00
#
_symmetry.space_group_name_H-M   'P 1'
#
loop_
_entity.id
_entity.type
_entity.pdbx_description
1 polymer ?
#
loop_
_entity_poly.entity_id
_entity_poly.type
_entity_poly.pdbx_seq_one_letter_code
_entity_poly.pdbx_strand_id
1 'polypeptide(L)'
;MRTGLIDPDTPVQVRYKVGTDGRRMKLVFVFSDEFRTERRTFFPGDDLFWLAQDLHYWGTGDYETYHPSAVTTRNGYLSIKLSQENINGLRFKCGMINAWNSFCFTGGRIEGRPTRWVFGRQLGSWFSNLGRAGLRASTHSTWPYSYDHCSVATLANQKYGPNETGGPLAAEMTGVYIDHYGPGLS
;
A
#
# COMPACT_ATOMS: atom_id res chain seq x y z
N MET A 1 8.34 -24.24 8.24
CA MET A 1 8.04 -22.79 8.30
C MET A 1 9.20 -22.03 7.67
N ARG A 2 8.94 -21.08 6.77
CA ARG A 2 9.99 -20.31 6.08
C ARG A 2 10.59 -19.29 7.06
N THR A 3 11.93 -19.18 7.09
CA THR A 3 12.65 -18.34 8.05
C THR A 3 13.41 -17.16 7.43
N GLY A 4 13.57 -17.14 6.10
CA GLY A 4 14.31 -16.10 5.38
C GLY A 4 13.43 -15.10 4.63
N LEU A 5 13.93 -13.88 4.45
CA LEU A 5 13.26 -12.81 3.67
C LEU A 5 13.16 -13.12 2.17
N ILE A 6 14.00 -14.01 1.66
CA ILE A 6 13.95 -14.47 0.27
C ILE A 6 13.29 -15.84 0.23
N ASP A 7 12.27 -15.98 -0.60
CA ASP A 7 11.59 -17.25 -0.83
C ASP A 7 12.56 -18.24 -1.50
N PRO A 8 12.75 -19.45 -0.96
CA PRO A 8 13.54 -20.49 -1.63
C PRO A 8 12.94 -20.89 -2.99
N ASP A 9 11.64 -20.72 -3.19
CA ASP A 9 10.96 -21.01 -4.45
C ASP A 9 11.15 -19.92 -5.50
N THR A 10 11.73 -18.76 -5.15
CA THR A 10 11.95 -17.67 -6.08
C THR A 10 12.92 -18.10 -7.18
N PRO A 11 12.47 -18.14 -8.46
CA PRO A 11 13.27 -18.69 -9.53
C PRO A 11 14.56 -17.91 -9.80
N VAL A 12 15.66 -18.60 -10.12
CA VAL A 12 16.97 -17.96 -10.32
C VAL A 12 16.96 -16.97 -11.48
N GLN A 13 16.16 -17.23 -12.52
CA GLN A 13 16.06 -16.35 -13.69
C GLN A 13 15.54 -14.95 -13.36
N VAL A 14 14.69 -14.79 -12.34
CA VAL A 14 14.18 -13.46 -11.98
C VAL A 14 15.22 -12.61 -11.26
N ARG A 15 16.36 -13.20 -10.87
CA ARG A 15 17.54 -12.49 -10.32
C ARG A 15 18.33 -11.74 -11.37
N TYR A 16 17.97 -11.86 -12.65
CA TYR A 16 18.63 -11.15 -13.73
C TYR A 16 17.60 -10.40 -14.55
N LYS A 17 17.88 -9.12 -14.82
CA LYS A 17 17.08 -8.29 -15.73
C LYS A 17 17.99 -7.53 -16.67
N VAL A 18 17.49 -7.22 -17.84
CA VAL A 18 18.16 -6.30 -18.76
C VAL A 18 17.70 -4.90 -18.40
N GLY A 19 18.65 -4.02 -18.07
CA GLY A 19 18.40 -2.62 -17.81
C GLY A 19 17.93 -1.88 -19.06
N THR A 20 17.47 -0.64 -18.89
CA THR A 20 17.09 0.23 -20.00
C THR A 20 18.26 0.57 -20.92
N ASP A 21 19.49 0.40 -20.45
CA ASP A 21 20.76 0.53 -21.17
C ASP A 21 21.18 -0.74 -21.93
N GLY A 22 20.33 -1.78 -21.94
CA GLY A 22 20.62 -3.06 -22.59
C GLY A 22 21.59 -3.96 -21.82
N ARG A 23 22.08 -3.54 -20.65
CA ARG A 23 23.01 -4.35 -19.85
C ARG A 23 22.26 -5.32 -18.95
N ARG A 24 22.76 -6.55 -18.87
CA ARG A 24 22.22 -7.55 -17.95
C ARG A 24 22.72 -7.26 -16.53
N MET A 25 21.79 -6.88 -15.66
CA MET A 25 22.04 -6.62 -14.25
C MET A 25 21.61 -7.81 -13.40
N LYS A 26 22.42 -8.12 -12.38
CA LYS A 26 22.03 -9.03 -11.31
C LYS A 26 21.29 -8.24 -10.23
N LEU A 27 20.03 -8.58 -9.99
CA LEU A 27 19.23 -7.99 -8.93
C LEU A 27 19.63 -8.57 -7.57
N VAL A 28 19.75 -7.70 -6.58
CA VAL A 28 19.83 -8.09 -5.17
C VAL A 28 18.41 -8.09 -4.62
N PHE A 29 17.85 -9.28 -4.38
CA PHE A 29 16.56 -9.38 -3.72
C PHE A 29 16.71 -9.04 -2.24
N VAL A 30 15.82 -8.18 -1.76
CA VAL A 30 15.70 -7.85 -0.33
C VAL A 30 14.53 -8.61 0.30
N PHE A 31 13.49 -8.87 -0.48
CA PHE A 31 12.32 -9.65 -0.09
C PHE A 31 11.69 -10.33 -1.31
N SER A 32 11.13 -11.53 -1.14
CA SER A 32 10.26 -12.17 -2.14
C SER A 32 9.26 -13.12 -1.49
N ASP A 33 8.12 -13.38 -2.13
CA ASP A 33 7.17 -14.42 -1.72
C ASP A 33 6.46 -14.95 -2.96
N GLU A 34 6.56 -16.26 -3.21
CA GLU A 34 5.93 -16.92 -4.35
C GLU A 34 4.55 -17.51 -3.99
N PHE A 35 4.13 -17.44 -2.72
CA PHE A 35 2.84 -17.90 -2.23
C PHE A 35 2.51 -19.37 -2.53
N ARG A 36 3.54 -20.23 -2.67
CA ARG A 36 3.39 -21.65 -3.05
C ARG A 36 2.86 -22.56 -1.96
N THR A 37 3.09 -22.23 -0.70
CA THR A 37 2.55 -23.00 0.42
C THR A 37 1.03 -22.83 0.45
N GLU A 38 0.29 -23.90 0.19
CA GLU A 38 -1.18 -23.90 0.18
C GLU A 38 -1.79 -23.59 1.54
N ARG A 39 -2.97 -22.96 1.54
CA ARG A 39 -3.79 -22.68 2.73
C ARG A 39 -3.07 -21.92 3.84
N ARG A 40 -2.09 -21.05 3.49
CA ARG A 40 -1.55 -20.07 4.44
C ARG A 40 -2.68 -19.18 4.93
N THR A 41 -2.65 -18.90 6.21
CA THR A 41 -3.49 -17.92 6.88
C THR A 41 -2.63 -16.71 7.21
N PHE A 42 -3.29 -15.54 7.27
CA PHE A 42 -2.61 -14.27 7.48
C PHE A 42 -3.25 -13.50 8.64
N PHE A 43 -3.85 -14.21 9.59
CA PHE A 43 -4.33 -13.60 10.83
C PHE A 43 -3.15 -13.04 11.62
N PRO A 44 -3.39 -12.10 12.55
CA PRO A 44 -2.36 -11.60 13.45
C PRO A 44 -1.60 -12.75 14.15
N GLY A 45 -0.31 -12.90 13.84
CA GLY A 45 0.58 -13.92 14.41
C GLY A 45 0.76 -15.20 13.57
N ASP A 46 -0.04 -15.42 12.53
CA ASP A 46 0.02 -16.66 11.73
C ASP A 46 1.15 -16.66 10.70
N ASP A 47 1.48 -15.48 10.14
CA ASP A 47 2.49 -15.32 9.12
C ASP A 47 3.54 -14.28 9.54
N LEU A 48 4.82 -14.61 9.32
CA LEU A 48 5.96 -13.80 9.73
C LEU A 48 6.19 -12.58 8.84
N PHE A 49 5.68 -12.61 7.61
CA PHE A 49 5.99 -11.63 6.58
C PHE A 49 4.78 -10.80 6.20
N TRP A 50 3.58 -11.35 6.32
CA TRP A 50 2.36 -10.69 5.91
C TRP A 50 1.29 -10.66 7.01
N LEU A 51 0.47 -9.62 6.99
CA LEU A 51 -0.62 -9.43 7.94
C LEU A 51 -1.88 -9.01 7.19
N ALA A 52 -2.90 -9.84 7.21
CA ALA A 52 -4.20 -9.45 6.72
C ALA A 52 -4.89 -8.53 7.72
N GLN A 53 -5.58 -7.52 7.20
CA GLN A 53 -6.26 -6.50 7.99
C GLN A 53 -7.69 -6.92 8.30
N ASP A 54 -8.17 -6.51 9.47
CA ASP A 54 -9.57 -6.59 9.88
C ASP A 54 -10.07 -5.16 10.11
N LEU A 55 -10.66 -4.55 9.08
CA LEU A 55 -11.14 -3.16 9.14
C LEU A 55 -12.18 -2.88 8.05
N HIS A 56 -13.02 -1.87 8.30
CA HIS A 56 -13.78 -1.22 7.25
C HIS A 56 -13.03 0.01 6.75
N TYR A 57 -12.81 0.05 5.43
CA TYR A 57 -12.09 1.13 4.77
C TYR A 57 -13.04 2.28 4.42
N TRP A 58 -13.57 2.89 5.48
CA TRP A 58 -14.49 4.02 5.40
C TRP A 58 -13.89 5.26 4.73
N GLY A 59 -12.57 5.29 4.57
CA GLY A 59 -11.81 6.21 3.74
C GLY A 59 -12.51 6.60 2.43
N THR A 60 -12.77 5.59 1.61
CA THR A 60 -13.34 5.69 0.26
C THR A 60 -14.82 5.31 0.23
N GLY A 61 -15.39 4.97 1.40
CA GLY A 61 -16.76 4.50 1.49
C GLY A 61 -16.95 3.10 0.89
N ASP A 62 -15.96 2.22 1.05
CA ASP A 62 -16.00 0.84 0.54
C ASP A 62 -17.28 0.14 1.00
N TYR A 63 -17.91 -0.62 0.10
CA TYR A 63 -19.13 -1.39 0.41
C TYR A 63 -18.81 -2.69 1.17
N GLU A 64 -17.54 -3.08 1.17
CA GLU A 64 -16.98 -4.26 1.81
C GLU A 64 -16.27 -3.96 3.13
N THR A 65 -16.22 -4.96 4.00
CA THR A 65 -15.24 -5.02 5.08
C THR A 65 -14.04 -5.86 4.64
N TYR A 66 -12.83 -5.44 5.01
CA TYR A 66 -11.63 -6.26 4.87
C TYR A 66 -11.52 -7.18 6.07
N HIS A 67 -11.37 -8.48 5.84
CA HIS A 67 -11.27 -9.48 6.89
C HIS A 67 -10.20 -10.53 6.56
N PRO A 68 -9.40 -11.01 7.54
CA PRO A 68 -8.31 -11.96 7.28
C PRO A 68 -8.75 -13.27 6.61
N SER A 69 -9.96 -13.75 6.91
CA SER A 69 -10.50 -14.98 6.29
C SER A 69 -10.76 -14.88 4.79
N ALA A 70 -10.74 -13.68 4.20
CA ALA A 70 -10.85 -13.47 2.77
C ALA A 70 -9.51 -13.61 2.02
N VAL A 71 -8.40 -13.76 2.76
CA VAL A 71 -7.05 -13.87 2.21
C VAL A 71 -6.48 -15.24 2.54
N THR A 72 -6.03 -15.96 1.53
CA THR A 72 -5.31 -17.24 1.69
C THR A 72 -4.42 -17.50 0.50
N THR A 73 -3.63 -18.55 0.53
CA THR A 73 -2.90 -19.04 -0.64
C THR A 73 -3.60 -20.25 -1.24
N ARG A 74 -3.75 -20.24 -2.57
CA ARG A 74 -4.40 -21.32 -3.32
C ARG A 74 -3.80 -21.50 -4.70
N ASN A 75 -3.54 -22.74 -5.07
CA ASN A 75 -2.91 -23.16 -6.33
C ASN A 75 -1.59 -22.43 -6.60
N GLY A 76 -0.81 -22.19 -5.56
CA GLY A 76 0.45 -21.43 -5.63
C GLY A 76 0.30 -19.94 -5.92
N TYR A 77 -0.83 -19.33 -5.57
CA TYR A 77 -1.05 -17.89 -5.66
C TYR A 77 -1.60 -17.33 -4.35
N LEU A 78 -1.29 -16.07 -4.08
CA LEU A 78 -2.07 -15.27 -3.14
C LEU A 78 -3.50 -15.10 -3.69
N SER A 79 -4.48 -15.50 -2.92
CA SER A 79 -5.90 -15.43 -3.25
C SER A 79 -6.61 -14.50 -2.29
N ILE A 80 -7.07 -13.37 -2.82
CA ILE A 80 -7.95 -12.43 -2.14
C ILE A 80 -9.34 -12.60 -2.75
N LYS A 81 -10.33 -12.93 -1.92
CA LYS A 81 -11.69 -13.22 -2.37
C LYS A 81 -12.66 -12.13 -1.91
N LEU A 82 -13.33 -11.49 -2.86
CA LEU A 82 -14.55 -10.73 -2.60
C LEU A 82 -15.76 -11.69 -2.59
N SER A 83 -16.53 -11.70 -1.50
CA SER A 83 -17.76 -12.47 -1.34
C SER A 83 -18.88 -11.61 -0.77
N GLN A 84 -20.11 -11.85 -1.21
CA GLN A 84 -21.29 -11.26 -0.60
C GLN A 84 -21.65 -12.06 0.66
N GLU A 85 -21.40 -11.46 1.81
CA GLU A 85 -21.63 -12.04 3.12
C GLU A 85 -21.86 -10.89 4.09
N ASN A 86 -22.91 -10.99 4.92
CA ASN A 86 -23.18 -9.95 5.91
C ASN A 86 -22.18 -10.08 7.07
N ILE A 87 -21.30 -9.11 7.21
CA ILE A 87 -20.25 -9.09 8.24
C ILE A 87 -19.98 -7.63 8.66
N ASN A 88 -19.80 -7.40 9.97
CA ASN A 88 -19.48 -6.08 10.53
C ASN A 88 -20.42 -4.94 10.05
N GLY A 89 -21.70 -5.26 9.79
CA GLY A 89 -22.70 -4.28 9.31
C GLY A 89 -22.65 -3.98 7.81
N LEU A 90 -21.78 -4.64 7.05
CA LEU A 90 -21.64 -4.50 5.59
C LEU A 90 -22.07 -5.78 4.87
N ARG A 91 -22.33 -5.67 3.56
CA ARG A 91 -22.88 -6.77 2.73
C ARG A 91 -21.82 -7.56 1.98
N PHE A 92 -20.59 -7.07 1.96
CA PHE A 92 -19.49 -7.67 1.23
C PHE A 92 -18.28 -7.84 2.15
N LYS A 93 -17.51 -8.88 1.88
CA LYS A 93 -16.27 -9.21 2.55
C LYS A 93 -15.16 -9.34 1.51
N CYS A 94 -14.06 -8.63 1.71
CA CYS A 94 -12.86 -8.68 0.89
C CYS A 94 -11.62 -8.85 1.78
N GLY A 95 -10.42 -8.82 1.18
CA GLY A 95 -9.17 -9.00 1.90
C GLY A 95 -8.15 -7.93 1.56
N MET A 96 -7.47 -7.41 2.59
CA MET A 96 -6.34 -6.49 2.47
C MET A 96 -5.18 -7.09 3.26
N ILE A 97 -3.99 -7.10 2.67
CA ILE A 97 -2.79 -7.66 3.30
C ILE A 97 -1.65 -6.64 3.24
N ASN A 98 -0.92 -6.52 4.35
CA ASN A 98 0.24 -5.64 4.48
C ASN A 98 1.48 -6.48 4.78
N ALA A 99 2.64 -6.07 4.28
CA ALA A 99 3.90 -6.65 4.71
C ALA A 99 4.22 -6.19 6.15
N TRP A 100 4.82 -7.07 6.95
CA TRP A 100 5.26 -6.78 8.32
C TRP A 100 6.48 -5.85 8.36
N ASN A 101 7.33 -5.88 7.34
CA ASN A 101 8.43 -4.95 7.24
C ASN A 101 7.94 -3.62 6.65
N SER A 102 7.78 -2.61 7.50
CA SER A 102 7.83 -1.22 7.01
C SER A 102 9.25 -0.96 6.54
N PHE A 103 9.56 -1.23 5.26
CA PHE A 103 10.85 -0.89 4.69
C PHE A 103 10.78 0.47 4.00
N CYS A 104 11.77 1.32 4.25
CA CYS A 104 11.92 2.57 3.53
C CYS A 104 12.38 2.26 2.11
N PHE A 105 11.51 2.47 1.13
CA PHE A 105 11.84 2.31 -0.28
C PHE A 105 12.44 3.62 -0.82
N THR A 106 13.77 3.72 -0.82
CA THR A 106 14.50 4.88 -1.34
C THR A 106 14.97 4.67 -2.78
N GLY A 107 14.87 3.45 -3.30
CA GLY A 107 15.25 3.07 -4.65
C GLY A 107 15.20 1.55 -4.81
N GLY A 108 15.07 1.10 -6.06
CA GLY A 108 15.00 -0.31 -6.40
C GLY A 108 13.77 -0.64 -7.23
N ARG A 109 13.29 -1.88 -7.12
CA ARG A 109 12.20 -2.38 -7.96
C ARG A 109 11.31 -3.32 -7.18
N ILE A 110 10.00 -3.10 -7.30
CA ILE A 110 8.96 -3.97 -6.77
C ILE A 110 8.22 -4.54 -7.98
N GLU A 111 8.13 -5.87 -8.06
CA GLU A 111 7.40 -6.57 -9.11
C GLU A 111 6.37 -7.49 -8.46
N GLY A 112 5.14 -7.46 -8.99
CA GLY A 112 4.11 -8.44 -8.69
C GLY A 112 3.53 -8.97 -9.99
N ARG A 113 3.11 -10.24 -10.01
CA ARG A 113 2.49 -10.85 -11.19
C ARG A 113 1.05 -11.27 -10.88
N PRO A 114 0.07 -10.37 -11.03
CA PRO A 114 -1.32 -10.71 -10.78
C PRO A 114 -1.89 -11.46 -11.98
N THR A 115 -2.49 -12.62 -11.76
CA THR A 115 -2.91 -13.54 -12.85
C THR A 115 -4.41 -13.52 -13.12
N ARG A 116 -5.25 -13.12 -12.17
CA ARG A 116 -6.70 -13.17 -12.33
C ARG A 116 -7.38 -11.95 -11.72
N TRP A 117 -7.77 -11.04 -12.60
CA TRP A 117 -8.57 -9.87 -12.30
C TRP A 117 -9.98 -10.10 -12.81
N VAL A 118 -10.97 -9.92 -11.95
CA VAL A 118 -12.36 -9.94 -12.38
C VAL A 118 -12.81 -8.49 -12.48
N PHE A 119 -13.34 -8.09 -13.64
CA PHE A 119 -13.89 -6.76 -13.91
C PHE A 119 -14.77 -6.26 -12.75
N GLY A 120 -14.60 -4.99 -12.39
CA GLY A 120 -15.30 -4.34 -11.26
C GLY A 120 -14.61 -4.48 -9.90
N ARG A 121 -13.49 -5.21 -9.81
CA ARG A 121 -12.63 -5.24 -8.60
C ARG A 121 -11.35 -4.47 -8.84
N GLN A 122 -11.08 -3.48 -8.00
CA GLN A 122 -9.80 -2.76 -7.97
C GLN A 122 -8.83 -3.54 -7.09
N LEU A 123 -7.62 -3.80 -7.58
CA LEU A 123 -6.48 -4.17 -6.74
C LEU A 123 -5.65 -2.90 -6.60
N GLY A 124 -5.52 -2.43 -5.37
CA GLY A 124 -4.57 -1.39 -5.04
C GLY A 124 -3.29 -2.02 -4.50
N SER A 125 -2.14 -1.46 -4.84
CA SER A 125 -0.91 -1.63 -4.07
C SER A 125 -0.48 -0.25 -3.62
N TRP A 126 -0.29 -0.09 -2.32
CA TRP A 126 -0.02 1.20 -1.70
C TRP A 126 1.23 1.12 -0.84
N PHE A 127 2.07 2.15 -0.94
CA PHE A 127 3.24 2.33 -0.12
C PHE A 127 3.15 3.73 0.49
N SER A 128 3.24 3.84 1.81
CA SER A 128 3.28 5.14 2.47
C SER A 128 4.20 5.09 3.68
N ASN A 129 4.98 6.16 3.80
CA ASN A 129 5.80 6.49 4.96
C ASN A 129 4.92 6.99 6.12
N LEU A 130 3.93 7.83 5.81
CA LEU A 130 3.27 8.68 6.80
C LEU A 130 1.96 8.10 7.33
N GLY A 131 1.35 7.13 6.63
CA GLY A 131 0.06 6.60 7.04
C GLY A 131 -0.31 5.26 6.43
N ARG A 132 -0.82 4.35 7.26
CA ARG A 132 -1.43 3.10 6.79
C ARG A 132 -2.77 3.44 6.19
N ALA A 133 -2.93 3.17 4.89
CA ALA A 133 -4.14 3.47 4.13
C ALA A 133 -5.45 3.15 4.87
N GLY A 134 -5.51 2.05 5.65
CA GLY A 134 -6.73 1.62 6.37
C GLY A 134 -6.92 2.22 7.76
N LEU A 135 -5.95 2.98 8.26
CA LEU A 135 -5.96 3.58 9.59
C LEU A 135 -5.92 5.10 9.47
N ARG A 136 -7.10 5.73 9.45
CA ARG A 136 -7.23 7.19 9.23
C ARG A 136 -6.45 8.06 10.20
N ALA A 137 -6.29 7.63 11.46
CA ALA A 137 -5.47 8.34 12.44
C ALA A 137 -4.01 8.48 11.99
N SER A 138 -3.50 7.49 11.25
CA SER A 138 -2.17 7.55 10.66
C SER A 138 -2.14 8.29 9.34
N THR A 139 -3.23 8.33 8.58
CA THR A 139 -3.24 9.01 7.27
C THR A 139 -3.51 10.50 7.33
N HIS A 140 -3.46 11.16 8.51
CA HIS A 140 -3.56 12.61 8.79
C HIS A 140 -3.93 13.53 7.59
N SER A 141 -5.07 13.26 6.94
CA SER A 141 -5.49 13.86 5.66
C SER A 141 -4.54 13.73 4.44
N THR A 142 -3.43 12.99 4.52
CA THR A 142 -2.53 12.58 3.41
C THR A 142 -3.06 11.43 2.55
N TRP A 143 -4.29 11.01 2.80
CA TRP A 143 -5.00 10.05 1.98
C TRP A 143 -6.46 10.52 1.86
N PRO A 144 -7.07 10.52 0.65
CA PRO A 144 -6.60 9.92 -0.61
C PRO A 144 -5.66 10.80 -1.45
N TYR A 145 -5.17 11.92 -0.92
CA TYR A 145 -4.42 12.93 -1.68
C TYR A 145 -2.91 12.87 -1.44
N SER A 146 -2.11 13.00 -2.50
CA SER A 146 -0.66 13.18 -2.38
C SER A 146 -0.32 14.66 -2.23
N TYR A 147 0.60 14.99 -1.32
CA TYR A 147 1.09 16.34 -1.09
C TYR A 147 2.59 16.37 -1.29
N ASP A 148 3.09 17.35 -2.03
CA ASP A 148 4.50 17.68 -2.19
C ASP A 148 4.96 18.78 -1.19
N HIS A 149 4.01 19.47 -0.56
CA HIS A 149 4.23 20.48 0.47
C HIS A 149 3.24 20.33 1.64
N CYS A 150 3.57 20.86 2.81
CA CYS A 150 2.65 20.93 3.94
C CYS A 150 1.47 21.86 3.60
N SER A 151 0.29 21.30 3.35
CA SER A 151 -0.91 22.09 3.04
C SER A 151 -1.74 22.37 4.29
N VAL A 152 -1.99 23.64 4.56
CA VAL A 152 -2.88 24.11 5.64
C VAL A 152 -4.38 23.84 5.37
N ALA A 153 -4.75 23.44 4.15
CA ALA A 153 -6.13 23.25 3.71
C ALA A 153 -6.80 21.95 4.21
N THR A 154 -6.23 21.28 5.21
CA THR A 154 -6.72 20.01 5.78
C THR A 154 -7.79 20.19 6.88
N LEU A 155 -8.30 21.41 7.06
CA LEU A 155 -9.44 21.70 7.95
C LEU A 155 -10.77 21.22 7.35
N ALA A 156 -11.74 20.94 8.23
CA ALA A 156 -13.09 20.55 7.81
C ALA A 156 -13.66 21.55 6.80
N ASN A 157 -14.15 21.04 5.67
CA ASN A 157 -14.74 21.79 4.55
C ASN A 157 -13.76 22.63 3.71
N GLN A 158 -12.45 22.46 3.81
CA GLN A 158 -11.45 23.18 2.98
C GLN A 158 -11.67 24.71 2.94
N LYS A 159 -12.25 25.29 4.00
CA LYS A 159 -12.56 26.73 4.01
C LYS A 159 -11.32 27.52 4.42
N TYR A 160 -10.54 27.94 3.42
CA TYR A 160 -9.69 29.11 3.52
C TYR A 160 -10.44 30.29 2.87
N GLY A 161 -11.07 31.11 3.71
CA GLY A 161 -11.56 32.42 3.29
C GLY A 161 -10.39 33.42 3.26
N PRO A 162 -10.33 34.34 2.29
CA PRO A 162 -9.18 35.23 2.08
C PRO A 162 -8.83 36.20 3.24
N ASN A 163 -9.57 36.21 4.35
CA ASN A 163 -9.44 37.24 5.40
C ASN A 163 -9.26 36.73 6.85
N GLU A 164 -9.04 35.45 7.12
CA GLU A 164 -8.93 34.95 8.51
C GLU A 164 -7.71 34.05 8.72
N THR A 165 -6.58 34.70 8.97
CA THR A 165 -5.42 34.28 9.79
C THR A 165 -5.10 32.80 9.92
N GLY A 166 -4.06 32.38 9.19
CA GLY A 166 -2.89 31.73 9.77
C GLY A 166 -3.07 30.29 10.25
N GLY A 167 -2.77 29.31 9.40
CA GLY A 167 -2.47 27.96 9.87
C GLY A 167 -1.24 27.96 10.79
N PRO A 168 -0.92 26.84 11.48
CA PRO A 168 0.29 26.79 12.31
C PRO A 168 1.50 27.20 11.47
N LEU A 169 2.29 28.18 11.92
CA LEU A 169 3.41 28.79 11.19
C LEU A 169 4.35 27.77 10.52
N ALA A 170 4.54 26.61 11.14
CA ALA A 170 5.33 25.52 10.57
C ALA A 170 4.76 24.98 9.24
N ALA A 171 3.44 24.96 9.05
CA ALA A 171 2.81 24.57 7.79
C ALA A 171 2.86 25.68 6.73
N GLU A 172 2.97 26.96 7.12
CA GLU A 172 3.06 28.09 6.19
C GLU A 172 4.51 28.39 5.75
N MET A 173 5.49 28.11 6.61
CA MET A 173 6.90 28.47 6.39
C MET A 173 7.80 27.32 5.91
N THR A 174 7.34 26.06 5.91
CA THR A 174 8.17 24.91 5.50
C THR A 174 8.14 24.64 4.00
N GLY A 175 7.39 25.44 3.22
CA GLY A 175 7.20 25.27 1.77
C GLY A 175 7.99 26.23 0.87
N VAL A 176 9.06 26.87 1.33
CA VAL A 176 9.81 27.80 0.45
C VAL A 176 10.75 27.02 -0.47
N TYR A 177 10.38 26.86 -1.74
CA TYR A 177 11.31 26.52 -2.82
C TYR A 177 11.76 27.80 -3.55
N ILE A 178 12.96 28.23 -3.18
CA ILE A 178 14.07 28.81 -3.97
C ILE A 178 13.71 29.56 -5.28
N ASP A 179 13.78 30.90 -5.23
CA ASP A 179 13.69 31.87 -6.33
C ASP A 179 14.67 31.68 -7.52
N HIS A 180 15.56 30.67 -7.52
CA HIS A 180 16.66 30.59 -8.49
C HIS A 180 16.41 29.77 -9.77
N TYR A 181 15.36 28.95 -9.88
CA TYR A 181 15.18 28.07 -11.05
C TYR A 181 13.71 27.84 -11.49
N GLY A 182 12.98 28.91 -11.80
CA GLY A 182 11.85 28.92 -12.76
C GLY A 182 10.65 27.98 -12.51
N PRO A 183 9.58 28.07 -13.33
CA PRO A 183 8.32 27.38 -13.07
C PRO A 183 8.37 25.94 -13.60
N GLY A 184 8.63 24.99 -12.71
CA GLY A 184 8.37 23.57 -12.94
C GLY A 184 7.11 23.16 -12.20
N LEU A 185 5.98 23.20 -12.90
CA LEU A 185 4.66 22.79 -12.40
C LEU A 185 4.63 21.30 -12.04
N SER A 186 4.02 20.99 -10.90
CA SER A 186 3.03 19.90 -10.76
C SER A 186 1.76 20.48 -10.18
#